data_AF-A0A2G5NL40-F1
#
_entry.id   AF-A0A2G5NL40-F1
#
_cell.length_a   1.000
_cell.length_b   1.000
_cell.length_c   1.000
_cell.angle_alpha   90.00
_cell.angle_beta   90.00
_cell.angle_gamma   90.00
#
_symmetry.space_group_name_H-M   'P 1'
#
loop_
_entity.id
_entity.type
_entity.pdbx_description
1 polymer ?
#
loop_
_entity_poly.entity_id
_entity_poly.type
_entity_poly.pdbx_seq_one_letter_code
_entity_poly.pdbx_strand_id
1 'polypeptide(L)'
;MAQRQTLRGGTLDEAIDALLAQMISLGLELAPISRPEVQRRLGLTSRATLVGDRGRRIESARIAQLKESGRDPDGARRRRSLEERIAHLQAENADLIKQRDQLYEALSTIAHNCLLKGLDVENILCPLRKR
;
A
#
# COMPACT_ATOMS: atom_id res chain seq x y z
N MET A 1 1.47 13.90 -29.77
CA MET A 1 2.14 12.73 -30.37
C MET A 1 3.63 12.80 -30.01
N ALA A 2 4.03 12.28 -28.85
CA ALA A 2 5.44 12.34 -28.42
C ALA A 2 6.27 11.37 -29.26
N GLN A 3 7.37 11.85 -29.83
CA GLN A 3 8.32 11.05 -30.62
C GLN A 3 8.75 9.83 -29.81
N ARG A 4 8.46 8.62 -30.33
CA ARG A 4 9.05 7.36 -29.84
C ARG A 4 10.53 7.38 -30.20
N GLN A 5 11.35 8.02 -29.36
CA GLN A 5 12.79 7.87 -29.45
C GLN A 5 13.11 6.41 -29.15
N THR A 6 13.73 5.75 -30.12
CA THR A 6 14.15 4.36 -30.00
C THR A 6 15.36 4.33 -29.07
N LEU A 7 15.13 4.30 -27.75
CA LEU A 7 16.19 4.17 -26.75
C LEU A 7 16.93 2.85 -27.00
N ARG A 8 18.24 2.92 -27.29
CA ARG A 8 19.08 1.76 -27.63
C ARG A 8 20.42 1.85 -26.90
N GLY A 9 20.95 0.70 -26.48
CA GLY A 9 22.26 0.63 -25.81
C GLY A 9 22.29 1.44 -24.51
N GLY A 10 23.37 2.19 -24.29
CA GLY A 10 23.61 2.95 -23.04
C GLY A 10 22.59 4.06 -22.75
N THR A 11 21.98 4.67 -23.78
CA THR A 11 20.93 5.69 -23.57
C THR A 11 19.66 5.10 -22.94
N LEU A 12 19.39 3.81 -23.19
CA LEU A 12 18.31 3.10 -22.52
C LEU A 12 18.67 2.80 -21.05
N ASP A 13 19.93 2.53 -20.75
CA ASP A 13 20.39 2.30 -19.39
C ASP A 13 20.25 3.57 -18.54
N GLU A 14 20.67 4.72 -19.07
CA GLU A 14 20.50 6.02 -18.43
C GLU A 14 19.02 6.36 -18.21
N ALA A 15 18.17 6.11 -19.21
CA ALA A 15 16.73 6.35 -19.09
C ALA A 15 16.07 5.44 -18.03
N ILE A 16 16.53 4.19 -17.91
CA ILE A 16 16.08 3.28 -16.85
C ILE A 16 16.49 3.84 -15.48
N ASP A 17 17.75 4.22 -15.31
CA ASP A 17 18.26 4.68 -14.02
C ASP A 17 17.57 5.99 -13.59
N ALA A 18 17.37 6.93 -14.52
CA ALA A 18 16.63 8.17 -14.29
C ALA A 18 15.17 7.91 -13.90
N LEU A 19 14.49 7.00 -14.60
CA LEU A 19 13.12 6.63 -14.27
C LEU A 19 13.02 5.97 -12.89
N LEU A 20 13.94 5.05 -12.57
CA LEU A 20 13.94 4.38 -11.27
C LEU A 20 14.15 5.39 -10.12
N ALA A 21 15.07 6.35 -10.28
CA ALA A 21 15.25 7.42 -9.31
C ALA A 21 13.98 8.25 -9.11
N GLN A 22 13.28 8.60 -10.20
CA GLN A 22 12.01 9.31 -10.13
C GLN A 22 10.93 8.49 -9.40
N MET A 23 10.83 7.19 -9.70
CA MET A 23 9.85 6.29 -9.07
C MET A 23 10.13 6.08 -7.57
N ILE A 24 11.40 6.02 -7.16
CA ILE A 24 11.78 6.01 -5.75
C ILE A 24 11.30 7.29 -5.07
N SER A 25 11.60 8.46 -5.64
CA SER A 25 11.20 9.76 -5.07
C SER A 25 9.68 9.94 -4.96
N LEU A 26 8.89 9.35 -5.88
CA LEU A 26 7.43 9.39 -5.83
C LEU A 26 6.83 8.41 -4.81
N GLY A 27 7.62 7.42 -4.37
CA GLY A 27 7.20 6.43 -3.38
C GLY A 27 6.30 5.32 -3.93
N LEU A 28 6.12 4.30 -3.09
CA LEU A 28 5.47 3.03 -3.46
C LEU A 28 3.99 3.18 -3.86
N GLU A 29 3.25 4.07 -3.20
CA GLU A 29 1.80 4.24 -3.42
C GLU A 29 1.49 4.89 -4.77
N LEU A 30 2.35 5.81 -5.25
CA LEU A 30 2.14 6.55 -6.49
C LEU A 30 2.90 5.97 -7.69
N ALA A 31 4.05 5.34 -7.45
CA ALA A 31 4.91 4.81 -8.51
C ALA A 31 5.59 3.48 -8.11
N PRO A 32 4.83 2.38 -7.96
CA PRO A 32 5.39 1.10 -7.57
C PRO A 32 6.35 0.55 -8.62
N ILE A 33 7.58 0.24 -8.22
CA ILE A 33 8.60 -0.27 -9.14
C ILE A 33 8.32 -1.73 -9.48
N SER A 34 8.08 -1.99 -10.76
CA SER A 34 7.97 -3.34 -11.32
C SER A 34 8.41 -3.34 -12.78
N ARG A 35 8.86 -4.49 -13.30
CA ARG A 35 9.27 -4.61 -14.72
C ARG A 35 8.16 -4.20 -15.70
N PRO A 36 6.87 -4.59 -15.52
CA PRO A 36 5.79 -4.13 -16.38
C PRO A 36 5.56 -2.61 -16.33
N GLU A 37 5.71 -2.00 -15.15
CA GLU A 37 5.53 -0.56 -14.98
C GLU A 37 6.65 0.23 -15.67
N VAL A 38 7.90 -0.20 -15.49
CA VAL A 38 9.07 0.37 -16.17
C VAL A 38 8.94 0.24 -17.68
N GLN A 39 8.49 -0.92 -18.18
CA GLN A 39 8.25 -1.14 -19.61
C GLN A 39 7.21 -0.15 -20.15
N ARG A 40 6.09 0.05 -19.44
CA ARG A 40 5.01 0.94 -19.85
C ARG A 40 5.49 2.39 -19.89
N ARG A 41 6.16 2.86 -18.83
CA ARG A 41 6.63 4.25 -18.70
C ARG A 41 7.72 4.61 -19.71
N LEU A 42 8.61 3.67 -20.05
CA LEU A 42 9.63 3.85 -21.08
C LEU A 42 9.10 3.59 -22.50
N GLY A 43 7.82 3.22 -22.66
CA GLY A 43 7.24 2.94 -23.98
C GLY A 43 7.88 1.76 -24.71
N LEU A 44 8.47 0.81 -23.98
CA LEU A 44 9.20 -0.32 -24.55
C LEU A 44 8.23 -1.37 -25.12
N THR A 45 8.50 -1.83 -26.33
CA THR A 45 7.65 -2.79 -27.04
C THR A 45 7.79 -4.22 -26.50
N SER A 46 8.93 -4.56 -25.89
CA SER A 46 9.19 -5.91 -25.38
C SER A 46 9.84 -5.91 -24.01
N ARG A 47 9.30 -6.75 -23.12
CA ARG A 47 9.85 -7.02 -21.79
C ARG A 47 11.24 -7.69 -21.85
N ALA A 48 11.59 -8.33 -22.97
CA ALA A 48 12.90 -8.93 -23.17
C ALA A 48 14.04 -7.91 -23.12
N THR A 49 13.75 -6.61 -23.30
CA THR A 49 14.74 -5.53 -23.16
C THR A 49 15.12 -5.20 -21.72
N LEU A 50 14.32 -5.67 -20.75
CA LEU A 50 14.46 -5.45 -19.31
C LEU A 50 14.90 -6.72 -18.54
N VAL A 51 15.58 -7.64 -19.23
CA VAL A 51 16.16 -8.85 -18.64
C VAL A 51 17.66 -8.66 -18.35
N GLY A 52 18.33 -9.66 -17.80
CA GLY A 52 19.74 -9.57 -17.43
C GLY A 52 20.01 -8.50 -16.38
N ASP A 53 21.07 -7.71 -16.58
CA ASP A 53 21.51 -6.71 -15.60
C ASP A 53 20.53 -5.55 -15.41
N ARG A 54 19.81 -5.14 -16.46
CA ARG A 54 18.68 -4.19 -16.35
C ARG A 54 17.59 -4.74 -15.45
N GLY A 55 17.27 -6.02 -15.63
CA GLY A 55 16.28 -6.72 -14.81
C GLY A 55 16.69 -6.86 -13.34
N ARG A 56 17.99 -6.94 -13.05
CA ARG A 56 18.56 -6.92 -11.69
C ARG A 56 18.47 -5.54 -11.07
N ARG A 57 18.82 -4.48 -11.81
CA ARG A 57 18.71 -3.08 -11.36
C ARG A 57 17.28 -2.69 -10.98
N ILE A 58 16.30 -3.09 -11.77
CA ILE A 58 14.88 -2.86 -11.46
C ILE A 58 14.49 -3.57 -10.16
N GLU A 59 14.97 -4.80 -9.94
CA GLU A 59 14.65 -5.55 -8.73
C GLU A 59 15.34 -4.96 -7.49
N SER A 60 16.60 -4.51 -7.61
CA SER A 60 17.28 -3.83 -6.51
C SER A 60 16.60 -2.51 -6.14
N ALA A 61 16.17 -1.72 -7.13
CA ALA A 61 15.43 -0.47 -6.91
C ALA A 61 14.06 -0.73 -6.26
N ARG A 62 13.37 -1.81 -6.68
CA ARG A 62 12.12 -2.26 -6.03
C ARG A 62 12.34 -2.61 -4.57
N ILE A 63 13.40 -3.36 -4.25
CA ILE A 63 13.75 -3.72 -2.86
C ILE A 63 14.04 -2.46 -2.04
N ALA A 64 14.78 -1.50 -2.61
CA ALA A 64 15.06 -0.22 -1.95
C ALA A 64 13.77 0.55 -1.65
N GLN A 65 12.87 0.67 -2.63
CA GLN A 65 11.58 1.35 -2.46
C GLN A 65 10.69 0.65 -1.39
N LEU A 66 10.69 -0.68 -1.34
CA LEU A 66 9.94 -1.43 -0.32
C LEU A 66 10.50 -1.19 1.08
N LYS A 67 11.83 -1.24 1.24
CA LYS A 67 12.51 -0.96 2.51
C LYS A 67 12.23 0.46 3.01
N GLU A 68 12.29 1.46 2.13
CA GLU A 68 12.00 2.86 2.47
C GLU A 68 10.54 3.06 2.92
N SER A 69 9.60 2.31 2.36
CA SER A 69 8.20 2.30 2.79
C SER A 69 7.91 1.45 4.04
N GLY A 70 8.93 0.83 4.65
CA GLY A 70 8.77 -0.07 5.80
C GLY A 70 8.11 -1.41 5.46
N ARG A 71 8.01 -1.78 4.18
CA ARG A 71 7.44 -3.06 3.74
C ARG A 71 8.53 -4.10 3.49
N ASP A 72 8.27 -5.33 3.91
CA ASP A 72 9.19 -6.45 3.69
C ASP A 72 9.28 -6.80 2.18
N PRO A 73 10.48 -6.70 1.56
CA PRO A 73 10.68 -7.06 0.17
C PRO A 73 10.35 -8.53 -0.14
N ASP A 74 10.50 -9.43 0.83
CA ASP A 74 10.20 -10.86 0.68
C ASP A 74 8.71 -11.18 0.94
N GLY A 75 8.04 -10.36 1.76
CA GLY A 75 6.59 -10.41 1.98
C GLY A 75 5.75 -10.15 0.73
N ALA A 76 6.31 -9.46 -0.27
CA ALA A 76 5.67 -9.25 -1.58
C ALA A 76 5.88 -10.43 -2.56
N ARG A 77 6.88 -11.29 -2.33
CA ARG A 77 7.12 -12.51 -3.13
C ARG A 77 6.37 -13.71 -2.58
N ARG A 78 6.28 -13.85 -1.26
CA ARG A 78 5.35 -14.78 -0.64
C ARG A 78 3.96 -14.14 -0.69
N ARG A 79 3.20 -14.41 -1.76
CA ARG A 79 1.75 -14.42 -1.60
C ARG A 79 1.49 -15.27 -0.38
N ARG A 80 1.05 -14.65 0.74
CA ARG A 80 0.47 -15.40 1.85
C ARG A 80 -0.45 -16.44 1.22
N SER A 81 -0.31 -17.71 1.60
CA SER A 81 -1.22 -18.71 1.09
C SER A 81 -2.66 -18.23 1.34
N LEU A 82 -3.62 -18.64 0.52
CA LEU A 82 -5.01 -18.23 0.74
C LEU A 82 -5.43 -18.53 2.19
N GLU A 83 -4.94 -19.62 2.76
CA GLU A 83 -5.11 -20.02 4.16
C GLU A 83 -4.48 -19.02 5.14
N GLU A 84 -3.22 -18.61 4.96
CA GLU A 84 -2.57 -17.60 5.81
C GLU A 84 -3.28 -16.25 5.74
N ARG A 85 -3.81 -15.89 4.57
CA ARG A 85 -4.57 -14.66 4.39
C ARG A 85 -5.94 -14.74 5.04
N ILE A 86 -6.63 -15.88 4.94
CA ILE A 86 -7.88 -16.14 5.65
C ILE A 86 -7.65 -16.07 7.15
N ALA A 87 -6.62 -16.74 7.67
CA ALA A 87 -6.29 -16.76 9.09
C ALA A 87 -5.99 -15.34 9.61
N HIS A 88 -5.21 -14.55 8.87
CA HIS A 88 -4.96 -13.15 9.21
C HIS A 88 -6.23 -12.31 9.24
N LEU A 89 -7.06 -12.41 8.19
CA LEU A 89 -8.32 -11.66 8.11
C LEU A 89 -9.31 -12.08 9.21
N GLN A 90 -9.33 -13.36 9.58
CA GLN A 90 -10.14 -13.87 10.69
C GLN A 90 -9.66 -13.33 12.04
N ALA A 91 -8.34 -13.28 12.27
CA ALA A 91 -7.75 -12.70 13.48
C ALA A 91 -8.07 -11.19 13.58
N GLU A 92 -7.88 -10.45 12.48
CA GLU A 92 -8.22 -9.03 12.41
C GLU A 92 -9.71 -8.78 12.67
N ASN A 93 -10.60 -9.61 12.11
CA ASN A 93 -12.03 -9.52 12.39
C ASN A 93 -12.35 -9.77 13.86
N ALA A 94 -11.72 -10.78 14.48
CA ALA A 94 -11.92 -11.09 15.89
C ALA A 94 -11.48 -9.93 16.79
N ASP A 95 -10.38 -9.27 16.46
CA ASP A 95 -9.89 -8.12 17.22
C ASP A 95 -10.77 -6.88 17.02
N LEU A 96 -11.27 -6.63 15.79
CA LEU A 96 -12.24 -5.56 15.53
C LEU A 96 -13.56 -5.79 16.26
N ILE A 97 -14.03 -7.03 16.37
CA ILE A 97 -15.23 -7.39 17.16
C ILE A 97 -15.00 -7.07 18.63
N LYS A 98 -13.85 -7.44 19.21
CA LYS A 98 -13.53 -7.11 20.60
C LYS A 98 -13.48 -5.60 20.83
N GLN A 99 -12.84 -4.84 19.94
CA GLN A 99 -12.77 -3.38 20.04
C GLN A 99 -14.16 -2.75 19.96
N ARG A 100 -15.01 -3.24 19.05
CA ARG A 100 -16.40 -2.82 18.94
C ARG A 100 -17.16 -3.05 20.25
N ASP A 101 -17.05 -4.24 20.83
CA ASP A 101 -17.76 -4.59 22.05
C ASP A 101 -17.30 -3.73 23.24
N GLN A 102 -15.99 -3.50 23.37
CA GLN A 102 -15.44 -2.59 24.38
C GLN A 102 -15.96 -1.14 24.21
N LEU A 103 -16.06 -0.65 22.97
CA LEU A 103 -16.62 0.67 22.71
C LEU A 103 -18.12 0.73 23.07
N TYR A 104 -18.89 -0.32 22.81
CA TYR A 104 -20.30 -0.40 23.22
C TYR A 104 -20.46 -0.41 24.74
N GLU A 105 -19.63 -1.16 25.46
CA GLU A 105 -19.63 -1.17 26.93
C GLU A 105 -19.30 0.22 27.51
N ALA A 106 -18.26 0.87 26.97
CA ALA A 106 -17.88 2.21 27.37
C ALA A 106 -19.03 3.22 27.12
N LEU A 107 -19.66 3.15 25.93
CA LEU A 107 -20.75 4.04 25.56
C LEU A 107 -22.00 3.81 26.42
N SER A 108 -22.30 2.55 26.74
CA SER A 108 -23.39 2.19 27.67
C SER A 108 -23.15 2.75 29.07
N THR A 109 -21.91 2.66 29.56
CA THR A 109 -21.51 3.21 30.86
C THR A 109 -21.65 4.73 30.88
N ILE A 110 -21.22 5.41 29.81
CA ILE A 110 -21.37 6.87 29.67
C ILE A 110 -22.84 7.25 29.67
N ALA A 111 -23.66 6.60 28.86
CA ALA A 111 -25.09 6.86 28.78
C ALA A 111 -25.78 6.67 30.14
N HIS A 112 -25.46 5.58 30.85
CA HIS A 112 -25.99 5.33 32.19
C HIS A 112 -25.61 6.42 33.19
N ASN A 113 -24.35 6.86 33.19
CA ASN A 113 -23.89 7.95 34.06
C ASN A 113 -24.56 9.29 33.74
N CYS A 114 -24.81 9.58 32.47
CA CYS A 114 -25.55 10.77 32.05
C CYS A 114 -27.00 10.74 32.58
N LEU A 115 -27.68 9.58 32.48
CA LEU A 115 -29.02 9.41 33.05
C LEU A 115 -29.05 9.64 34.56
N LEU A 116 -28.12 9.03 35.30
CA LEU A 116 -28.02 9.21 36.76
C LEU A 116 -27.77 10.66 37.18
N LYS A 117 -27.09 11.44 36.33
CA LYS A 117 -26.84 12.87 36.54
C LYS A 117 -27.96 13.78 36.02
N GLY A 118 -29.04 13.22 35.48
CA GLY A 118 -30.14 13.99 34.88
C GLY A 118 -29.75 14.76 33.61
N LEU A 119 -28.69 14.32 32.92
CA LEU A 119 -28.23 14.92 31.67
C LEU A 119 -28.99 14.32 30.48
N ASP A 120 -29.29 15.16 29.48
CA ASP A 120 -29.90 14.73 28.23
C ASP A 120 -28.90 13.92 27.39
N VAL A 121 -29.05 12.59 27.44
CA VAL A 121 -28.21 11.63 26.72
C VAL A 121 -28.31 11.81 25.21
N GLU A 122 -29.49 12.11 24.67
CA GLU A 122 -29.70 12.22 23.23
C GLU A 122 -28.93 13.42 22.66
N ASN A 123 -28.94 14.54 23.38
CA ASN A 123 -28.15 15.71 23.02
C ASN A 123 -26.64 15.42 23.10
N ILE A 124 -26.19 14.74 24.15
CA ILE A 124 -24.77 14.40 24.34
C ILE A 124 -24.25 13.44 23.25
N LEU A 125 -25.05 12.45 22.85
CA LEU A 125 -24.66 11.45 21.85
C LEU A 125 -24.92 11.89 20.40
N CYS A 126 -25.58 13.04 20.19
CA CYS A 126 -25.90 13.59 18.87
C CYS A 126 -24.70 13.61 17.88
N PRO A 127 -23.46 13.97 18.29
CA PRO A 127 -22.30 13.97 17.39
C PRO A 127 -21.92 12.60 16.82
N LEU A 128 -22.35 11.50 17.46
CA LEU A 128 -22.02 10.14 17.05
C LEU A 128 -23.04 9.56 16.05
N ARG A 129 -24.17 10.23 15.82
CA ARG A 129 -25.12 9.80 14.78
C ARG A 129 -24.48 9.98 13.40
N LYS A 130 -24.52 8.92 12.59
CA LYS A 130 -24.15 9.01 11.17
C LYS A 130 -25.09 10.01 10.47
N ARG A 131 -24.52 10.91 9.67
CA ARG A 131 -25.26 11.67 8.66
C ARG A 131 -25.60 10.78 7.48
#